data_AF-A0A2J7YPF9-F1
#
_entry.id   AF-A0A2J7YPF9-F1
#
_cell.length_a   1.000
_cell.length_b   1.000
_cell.length_c   1.000
_cell.angle_alpha   90.00
_cell.angle_beta   90.00
_cell.angle_gamma   90.00
#
_symmetry.space_group_name_H-M   'P 1'
#
loop_
_entity.id
_entity.type
_entity.pdbx_description
1 polymer ?
#
loop_
_entity_poly.entity_id
_entity_poly.type
_entity_poly.pdbx_seq_one_letter_code
_entity_poly.pdbx_strand_id
1 'polypeptide(L)'
;MLRQRYVRRLPGALGELAGPTHGSVQLPLHVAWSGLTRFDLDRPRSRMSMYRTVLAEGQHDDLIALLNRDLLVTQWPVLRTLISRAIRDVWEEAFPELASARPAAAA
;
A
#
# COMPACT_ATOMS: atom_id res chain seq x y z
N MET A 1 14.11 -10.07 -12.18
CA MET A 1 13.63 -8.81 -12.80
C MET A 1 12.48 -8.18 -12.02
N LEU A 2 11.38 -8.90 -11.76
CA LEU A 2 10.21 -8.33 -11.06
C LEU A 2 10.50 -7.88 -9.61
N ARG A 3 11.22 -8.69 -8.81
CA ARG A 3 11.61 -8.33 -7.43
C ARG A 3 12.41 -7.03 -7.37
N GLN A 4 13.41 -6.87 -8.25
CA GLN A 4 14.25 -5.67 -8.30
C GLN A 4 13.46 -4.40 -8.63
N ARG A 5 12.40 -4.50 -9.45
CA ARG A 5 11.49 -3.37 -9.73
C ARG A 5 10.82 -2.88 -8.43
N TYR A 6 10.34 -3.80 -7.59
CA TYR A 6 9.71 -3.42 -6.32
C TYR A 6 10.72 -2.89 -5.30
N VAL A 7 11.88 -3.52 -5.18
CA VAL A 7 12.95 -3.06 -4.27
C VAL A 7 13.36 -1.61 -4.57
N ARG A 8 13.53 -1.25 -5.86
CA ARG A 8 13.92 0.11 -6.27
C ARG A 8 12.90 1.20 -5.94
N ARG A 9 11.66 0.82 -5.64
CA ARG A 9 10.58 1.77 -5.33
C ARG A 9 10.38 1.95 -3.84
N LEU A 10 10.92 1.07 -2.99
CA LEU A 10 10.70 1.13 -1.55
C LEU A 10 11.08 2.50 -0.98
N PRO A 11 10.33 3.02 -0.01
CA PRO A 11 10.78 4.14 0.81
C PRO A 11 11.99 3.70 1.66
N GLY A 12 12.77 4.65 2.17
CA GLY A 12 13.89 4.35 3.07
C GLY A 12 13.42 3.76 4.40
N ALA A 13 12.24 4.18 4.86
CA ALA A 13 11.56 3.66 6.04
C ALA A 13 10.03 3.72 5.90
N LEU A 14 9.31 2.88 6.64
CA LEU A 14 7.84 3.00 6.72
C LEU A 14 7.37 4.36 7.24
N GLY A 15 8.19 5.05 8.05
CA GLY A 15 7.89 6.38 8.57
C GLY A 15 7.76 7.48 7.50
N GLU A 16 8.27 7.24 6.28
CA GLU A 16 8.15 8.16 5.15
C GLU A 16 6.74 8.11 4.52
N LEU A 17 5.95 7.09 4.81
CA LEU A 17 4.60 6.91 4.27
C LEU A 17 3.62 7.91 4.91
N ALA A 18 3.48 9.07 4.28
CA ALA A 18 2.76 10.25 4.76
C ALA A 18 1.43 10.49 4.04
N GLY A 19 0.91 9.47 3.34
CA GLY A 19 -0.33 9.58 2.59
C GLY A 19 -1.56 9.89 3.44
N PRO A 20 -2.65 10.29 2.79
CA PRO A 20 -3.92 10.62 3.45
C PRO A 20 -4.50 9.42 4.20
N THR A 21 -5.21 9.70 5.29
CA THR A 21 -5.83 8.66 6.15
C THR A 21 -7.35 8.57 6.02
N HIS A 22 -8.00 9.63 5.55
CA HIS A 22 -9.44 9.79 5.47
C HIS A 22 -9.85 10.55 4.20
N GLY A 23 -11.14 10.53 3.89
CA GLY A 23 -11.70 11.24 2.74
C GLY A 23 -11.37 10.61 1.40
N SER A 24 -11.59 11.37 0.33
CA SER A 24 -11.45 10.86 -1.03
C SER A 24 -10.09 11.18 -1.64
N VAL A 25 -9.45 10.16 -2.23
CA VAL A 25 -8.16 10.26 -2.91
C VAL A 25 -8.32 9.93 -4.38
N GLN A 26 -7.76 10.78 -5.23
CA GLN A 26 -7.65 10.55 -6.65
C GLN A 26 -6.25 10.01 -6.97
N LEU A 27 -6.17 8.80 -7.52
CA LEU A 27 -4.91 8.23 -7.97
C LEU A 27 -4.45 8.89 -9.28
N PRO A 28 -3.14 9.12 -9.45
CA PRO A 28 -2.57 9.52 -10.73
C PRO A 28 -2.84 8.47 -11.82
N LEU A 29 -2.94 8.92 -13.07
CA LEU A 29 -3.27 8.05 -14.21
C LEU A 29 -2.25 6.93 -14.44
N HIS A 30 -0.97 7.15 -14.11
CA HIS A 30 0.05 6.11 -14.24
C HIS A 30 -0.06 5.02 -13.18
N VAL A 31 -0.76 5.30 -12.07
CA VAL A 31 -1.04 4.34 -10.98
C VAL A 31 -2.36 3.60 -11.23
N ALA A 32 -3.40 4.32 -11.68
CA ALA A 32 -4.69 3.74 -12.03
C ALA A 32 -5.13 4.21 -13.43
N TRP A 33 -5.08 3.28 -14.39
CA TRP A 33 -5.47 3.54 -15.77
C TRP A 33 -7.00 3.66 -15.88
N SER A 34 -7.47 4.33 -16.93
CA SER A 34 -8.87 4.78 -17.15
C SER A 34 -9.92 3.82 -16.59
N GLY A 35 -10.53 4.20 -15.47
CA GLY A 35 -11.41 3.37 -14.65
C GLY A 35 -11.67 4.02 -13.29
N LEU A 36 -11.83 3.22 -12.23
CA LEU A 36 -11.95 3.71 -10.86
C LEU A 36 -10.61 4.30 -10.38
N THR A 37 -10.47 5.61 -10.52
CA THR A 37 -9.30 6.38 -10.08
C THR A 37 -9.54 7.10 -8.75
N ARG A 38 -10.81 7.21 -8.32
CA ARG A 38 -11.20 7.81 -7.05
C ARG A 38 -11.50 6.74 -6.01
N PHE A 39 -10.86 6.85 -4.86
CA PHE A 39 -11.06 5.97 -3.72
C PHE A 39 -11.51 6.78 -2.51
N ASP A 40 -12.28 6.14 -1.64
CA ASP A 40 -12.77 6.73 -0.40
C ASP A 40 -12.14 5.97 0.77
N LEU A 41 -11.24 6.64 1.50
CA LEU A 41 -10.49 6.04 2.59
C LEU A 41 -11.36 5.74 3.82
N ASP A 42 -12.51 6.39 3.95
CA ASP A 42 -13.47 6.13 5.02
C ASP A 42 -14.23 4.82 4.80
N ARG A 43 -14.19 4.27 3.59
CA ARG A 43 -14.77 2.97 3.26
C ARG A 43 -13.68 1.88 3.24
N PRO A 44 -13.69 0.91 4.18
CA PRO A 44 -12.61 -0.08 4.31
C PRO A 44 -12.30 -0.85 3.02
N ARG A 45 -13.33 -1.24 2.25
CA ARG A 45 -13.14 -1.93 0.97
C ARG A 45 -12.49 -1.04 -0.10
N SER A 46 -12.85 0.25 -0.15
CA SER A 46 -12.28 1.19 -1.12
C SER A 46 -10.84 1.52 -0.76
N ARG A 47 -10.56 1.79 0.52
CA ARG A 47 -9.19 1.94 1.06
C ARG A 47 -8.30 0.74 0.74
N MET A 48 -8.78 -0.47 0.99
CA MET A 48 -8.05 -1.71 0.69
C MET A 48 -7.72 -1.83 -0.81
N SER A 49 -8.69 -1.53 -1.69
CA SER A 49 -8.46 -1.54 -3.14
C SER A 49 -7.42 -0.51 -3.56
N MET A 50 -7.47 0.71 -3.01
CA MET A 50 -6.47 1.75 -3.28
C MET A 50 -5.07 1.28 -2.93
N TYR A 51 -4.88 0.75 -1.72
CA TYR A 51 -3.58 0.28 -1.23
C TYR A 51 -3.03 -0.85 -2.11
N ARG A 52 -3.88 -1.78 -2.55
CA ARG A 52 -3.47 -2.83 -3.50
C ARG A 52 -2.98 -2.25 -4.82
N THR A 53 -3.71 -1.30 -5.39
CA THR A 53 -3.35 -0.66 -6.65
C THR A 53 -2.03 0.10 -6.53
N VAL A 54 -1.87 0.90 -5.47
CA VAL A 54 -0.65 1.68 -5.23
C VAL A 54 0.57 0.77 -5.02
N LEU A 55 0.43 -0.34 -4.28
CA LEU A 55 1.53 -1.31 -4.11
C LEU A 55 1.93 -2.03 -5.40
N ALA A 56 0.98 -2.26 -6.31
CA ALA A 56 1.24 -2.94 -7.57
C ALA A 56 1.88 -1.99 -8.61
N GLU A 57 1.32 -0.78 -8.74
CA GLU A 57 1.63 0.11 -9.87
C GLU A 57 2.46 1.32 -9.49
N GLY A 58 2.36 1.80 -8.25
CA GLY A 58 3.03 3.01 -7.76
C GLY A 58 4.55 2.98 -7.90
N GLN A 59 5.13 4.15 -8.18
CA GLN A 59 6.55 4.42 -8.04
C GLN A 59 6.87 4.92 -6.62
N HIS A 60 8.15 5.16 -6.33
CA HIS A 60 8.62 5.60 -5.01
C HIS A 60 7.81 6.78 -4.44
N ASP A 61 7.68 7.86 -5.20
CA ASP A 61 6.96 9.06 -4.76
C ASP A 61 5.46 8.78 -4.54
N ASP A 62 4.87 7.91 -5.37
CA ASP A 62 3.47 7.51 -5.21
C ASP A 62 3.27 6.74 -3.90
N LEU A 63 4.20 5.84 -3.55
CA LEU A 63 4.12 5.08 -2.31
C LEU A 63 4.15 6.02 -1.10
N ILE A 64 5.09 6.97 -1.10
CA ILE A 64 5.26 7.98 -0.03
C ILE A 64 4.02 8.87 0.09
N ALA A 65 3.49 9.34 -1.05
CA ALA A 65 2.39 10.31 -1.09
C ALA A 65 1.01 9.70 -0.87
N LEU A 66 0.82 8.41 -1.16
CA LEU A 66 -0.51 7.77 -1.20
C LEU A 66 -0.71 6.71 -0.13
N LEU A 67 0.37 6.15 0.44
CA LEU A 67 0.27 5.22 1.54
C LEU A 67 0.55 5.94 2.85
N ASN A 68 -0.23 5.62 3.86
CA ASN A 68 0.03 5.96 5.24
C ASN A 68 0.56 4.76 6.02
N ARG A 69 1.60 4.97 6.84
CA ARG A 69 2.24 3.94 7.68
C ARG A 69 1.25 3.15 8.53
N ASP A 70 0.48 3.82 9.38
CA ASP A 70 -0.33 3.16 10.41
C ASP A 70 -1.48 2.39 9.76
N LEU A 71 -2.08 2.97 8.71
CA LEU A 71 -3.08 2.29 7.89
C LEU A 71 -2.51 1.08 7.14
N LEU A 72 -1.27 1.17 6.63
CA LEU A 72 -0.61 0.06 5.94
C LEU A 72 -0.37 -1.09 6.91
N VAL A 73 0.25 -0.82 8.06
CA VAL A 73 0.54 -1.82 9.11
C VAL A 73 -0.76 -2.49 9.58
N THR A 74 -1.81 -1.70 9.84
CA THR A 74 -3.11 -2.21 10.28
C THR A 74 -3.77 -3.11 9.23
N GLN A 75 -3.67 -2.77 7.95
CA GLN A 75 -4.29 -3.52 6.85
C GLN A 75 -3.44 -4.68 6.33
N TRP A 76 -2.14 -4.66 6.59
CA TRP A 76 -1.16 -5.60 6.05
C TRP A 76 -1.55 -7.07 6.21
N PRO A 77 -2.09 -7.54 7.36
CA PRO A 77 -2.43 -8.96 7.55
C PRO A 77 -3.44 -9.50 6.53
N VAL A 78 -4.38 -8.65 6.09
CA VAL A 78 -5.34 -8.96 5.01
C VAL A 78 -4.71 -8.67 3.66
N LEU A 79 -4.11 -7.49 3.50
CA LEU A 79 -3.53 -7.00 2.24
C LEU A 79 -2.47 -7.94 1.66
N ARG A 80 -1.61 -8.54 2.49
CA ARG A 80 -0.56 -9.48 2.09
C ARG A 80 -1.09 -10.78 1.45
N THR A 81 -2.37 -11.10 1.65
CA THR A 81 -3.05 -12.23 1.00
C THR A 81 -3.63 -11.86 -0.36
N LEU A 82 -3.72 -10.56 -0.65
CA LEU A 82 -4.39 -9.99 -1.83
C LEU A 82 -3.42 -9.40 -2.86
N ILE A 83 -2.11 -9.44 -2.59
CA ILE A 83 -1.02 -8.94 -3.44
C ILE A 83 -0.11 -10.10 -3.87
N SER A 84 0.70 -9.87 -4.90
CA SER A 84 1.64 -10.89 -5.38
C SER A 84 2.71 -11.22 -4.33
N ARG A 85 3.17 -12.48 -4.33
CA ARG A 85 4.28 -12.94 -3.48
C ARG A 85 5.52 -12.05 -3.61
N ALA A 86 5.83 -11.57 -4.81
CA ALA A 86 6.98 -10.69 -5.04
C ALA A 86 6.89 -9.35 -4.29
N ILE A 87 5.69 -8.75 -4.21
CA ILE A 87 5.50 -7.51 -3.44
C ILE A 87 5.60 -7.82 -1.95
N ARG A 88 4.86 -8.85 -1.48
CA ARG A 88 4.86 -9.24 -0.07
C ARG A 88 6.27 -9.50 0.45
N ASP A 89 7.03 -10.36 -0.23
CA ASP A 89 8.35 -10.77 0.21
C ASP A 89 9.31 -9.56 0.27
N VAL A 90 9.23 -8.63 -0.71
CA VAL A 90 10.06 -7.41 -0.73
C VAL A 90 9.73 -6.47 0.42
N TRP A 91 8.44 -6.27 0.70
CA TRP A 91 8.00 -5.37 1.76
C TRP A 91 8.23 -5.94 3.16
N GLU A 92 7.99 -7.23 3.38
CA GLU A 92 8.24 -7.87 4.69
C GLU A 92 9.74 -8.02 5.00
N GLU A 93 10.59 -8.21 3.98
CA GLU A 93 12.05 -8.25 4.15
C GLU A 93 12.62 -6.85 4.47
N ALA A 94 12.08 -5.80 3.85
CA ALA A 94 12.51 -4.43 4.11
C ALA A 94 11.95 -3.86 5.43
N PHE A 95 10.74 -4.27 5.82
CA PHE A 95 10.02 -3.72 6.96
C PHE A 95 9.47 -4.83 7.87
N PRO A 96 10.26 -5.28 8.87
CA PRO A 96 9.86 -6.35 9.80
C PRO A 96 8.56 -6.07 10.58
N GLU A 97 8.16 -4.80 10.73
CA GLU A 97 6.89 -4.43 11.36
C GLU A 97 5.68 -4.96 10.58
N LEU A 98 5.78 -5.13 9.26
CA LEU A 98 4.72 -5.70 8.45
C LEU A 98 4.59 -7.21 8.66
N ALA A 99 5.70 -7.92 8.78
CA ALA A 99 5.69 -9.36 9.04
C ALA A 99 5.11 -9.71 10.42
N SER A 100 5.32 -8.83 11.41
CA SER A 100 4.80 -8.99 12.78
C SER A 100 3.38 -8.44 12.99
N ALA A 101 2.85 -7.68 12.02
CA ALA A 101 1.49 -7.16 12.08
C ALA A 101 0.47 -8.29 12.21
N ARG A 102 -0.35 -8.24 13.25
CA ARG A 102 -1.46 -9.15 13.48
C ARG A 102 -2.75 -8.52 12.96
N PRO A 103 -3.72 -9.29 12.43
CA PRO A 103 -5.02 -8.71 12.07
C PRO A 103 -5.55 -7.89 13.24
N ALA A 104 -5.94 -6.65 12.99
CA ALA A 104 -6.77 -5.93 13.94
C ALA A 104 -8.01 -6.80 14.16
N ALA A 105 -8.27 -7.18 15.42
CA ALA A 105 -9.49 -7.88 15.76
C ALA A 105 -10.64 -6.98 15.29
N ALA A 106 -11.49 -7.51 14.43
CA ALA A 106 -12.71 -6.82 14.02
C ALA A 106 -13.53 -6.59 15.28
N ALA A 107 -13.62 -5.33 15.72
CA ALA A 107 -14.57 -4.87 16.71
C ALA A 107 -15.89 -4.50 16.02
#